data_AF-A0A8H4V536-F1
#
_entry.id   AF-A0A8H4V536-F1
#
_cell.length_a   1.000
_cell.length_b   1.000
_cell.length_c   1.000
_cell.angle_alpha   90.00
_cell.angle_beta   90.00
_cell.angle_gamma   90.00
#
_symmetry.space_group_name_H-M   'P 1'
#
loop_
_entity.id
_entity.type
_entity.pdbx_description
1 polymer ?
#
loop_
_entity_poly.entity_id
_entity_poly.type
_entity_poly.pdbx_seq_one_letter_code
_entity_poly.pdbx_strand_id
1 'polypeptide(L)'
;DVVKLVDRPNFGICLDTFNIAGRIWADPTSPAGKVPDGDEILKSSMTRLVEEIDVRKVFYIQIVDAERMDPPLSKDHPWHVDGQVPRMTWSRNARTFLYEGERGAYLPVESIAATLISSLGYEGFVSMELFSRSLAEASPDVPQDHARRVMKSWRRLEQRLQLNQQLQAED
;
A
#
# COMPACT_ATOMS: atom_id res chain seq x y z
N ASP A 1 11.04 2.17 -15.92
CA ASP A 1 11.97 2.91 -16.80
C ASP A 1 13.28 3.32 -16.14
N VAL A 2 13.29 4.22 -15.16
CA VAL A 2 14.54 4.75 -14.56
C VAL A 2 15.49 3.65 -14.08
N VAL A 3 14.99 2.64 -13.34
CA VAL A 3 15.81 1.50 -12.90
C VAL A 3 16.44 0.72 -14.06
N LYS A 4 15.71 0.54 -15.16
CA LYS A 4 16.20 -0.13 -16.37
C LYS A 4 17.29 0.70 -17.06
N LEU A 5 17.15 2.02 -17.08
CA LEU A 5 18.11 2.93 -17.70
C LEU A 5 19.42 3.05 -16.90
N VAL A 6 19.33 3.09 -15.57
CA VAL A 6 20.52 3.17 -14.72
C VAL A 6 21.29 1.85 -14.75
N ASP A 7 20.59 0.72 -14.72
CA ASP A 7 21.12 -0.63 -14.75
C ASP A 7 22.42 -0.85 -13.95
N ARG A 8 22.37 -0.47 -12.67
CA ARG A 8 23.42 -0.79 -11.70
C ARG A 8 22.89 -1.78 -10.67
N PRO A 9 23.72 -2.72 -10.17
CA PRO A 9 23.29 -3.70 -9.18
C PRO A 9 22.88 -3.07 -7.85
N ASN A 10 23.42 -1.89 -7.52
CA ASN A 10 23.10 -1.13 -6.30
C ASN A 10 22.04 -0.05 -6.52
N PHE A 11 21.34 -0.05 -7.65
CA PHE A 11 20.24 0.87 -7.93
C PHE A 11 18.96 0.08 -8.20
N GLY A 12 17.99 0.22 -7.30
CA GLY A 12 16.74 -0.53 -7.31
C GLY A 12 15.52 0.34 -7.00
N ILE A 13 14.41 -0.32 -6.72
CA ILE A 13 13.12 0.29 -6.41
C ILE A 13 12.53 -0.26 -5.12
N CYS A 14 11.83 0.61 -4.42
CA CYS A 14 10.79 0.23 -3.47
C CYS A 14 9.44 0.22 -4.21
N LEU A 15 8.65 -0.83 -4.03
CA LEU A 15 7.28 -0.92 -4.54
C LEU A 15 6.29 -0.77 -3.37
N ASP A 16 5.55 0.34 -3.37
CA ASP A 16 4.57 0.68 -2.32
C ASP A 16 3.14 0.51 -2.86
N THR A 17 2.33 -0.29 -2.15
CA THR A 17 0.96 -0.61 -2.55
C THR A 17 0.02 0.60 -2.54
N PHE A 18 0.16 1.51 -1.58
CA PHE A 18 -0.59 2.76 -1.54
C PHE A 18 -0.21 3.64 -2.73
N ASN A 19 1.07 3.78 -3.05
CA ASN A 19 1.52 4.60 -4.16
C ASN A 19 1.07 4.04 -5.51
N ILE A 20 1.10 2.71 -5.68
CA ILE A 20 0.56 2.03 -6.87
C ILE A 20 -0.95 2.31 -6.97
N ALA A 21 -1.73 1.91 -5.97
CA ALA A 21 -3.19 2.03 -6.01
C ALA A 21 -3.64 3.50 -6.10
N GLY A 22 -3.05 4.38 -5.30
CA GLY A 22 -3.36 5.81 -5.28
C GLY A 22 -2.96 6.56 -6.55
N ARG A 23 -2.11 5.97 -7.41
CA ARG A 23 -1.75 6.58 -8.69
C ARG A 23 -2.70 6.24 -9.82
N ILE A 24 -3.24 5.02 -9.83
CA ILE A 24 -3.92 4.46 -11.01
C ILE A 24 -5.30 3.85 -10.74
N TRP A 25 -5.68 3.59 -9.48
CA TRP A 25 -6.93 2.93 -9.12
C TRP A 25 -7.81 3.84 -8.25
N ALA A 26 -7.26 4.43 -7.20
CA ALA A 26 -8.01 5.27 -6.27
C ALA A 26 -8.05 6.75 -6.69
N ASP A 27 -9.13 7.42 -6.32
CA ASP A 27 -9.27 8.87 -6.37
C ASP A 27 -9.88 9.39 -5.06
N PRO A 28 -9.08 10.01 -4.17
CA PRO A 28 -9.56 10.50 -2.88
C PRO A 28 -10.42 11.76 -3.00
N THR A 29 -10.55 12.35 -4.20
CA THR A 29 -11.41 13.53 -4.47
C THR A 29 -12.76 13.16 -5.06
N SER A 30 -12.91 11.90 -5.48
CA SER A 30 -14.13 11.38 -6.07
C SER A 30 -15.06 10.79 -5.00
N PRO A 31 -16.38 11.07 -5.03
CA PRO A 31 -17.35 10.37 -4.22
C PRO A 31 -17.37 8.85 -4.43
N ALA A 32 -16.90 8.37 -5.58
CA ALA A 32 -16.73 6.93 -5.82
C ALA A 32 -15.50 6.36 -5.09
N GLY A 33 -14.48 7.17 -4.80
CA GLY A 33 -13.20 6.78 -4.20
C GLY A 33 -12.23 6.12 -5.18
N LYS A 34 -12.63 5.99 -6.45
CA LYS A 34 -11.95 5.22 -7.49
C LYS A 34 -12.03 5.96 -8.83
N VAL A 35 -11.00 5.83 -9.66
CA VAL A 35 -11.01 6.35 -11.03
C VAL A 35 -11.89 5.48 -11.96
N PRO A 36 -12.45 6.03 -13.04
CA PRO A 36 -13.08 5.23 -14.10
C PRO A 36 -12.12 4.15 -14.61
N ASP A 37 -12.64 2.94 -14.87
CA ASP A 37 -11.89 1.78 -15.36
C ASP A 37 -10.69 1.37 -14.50
N GLY A 38 -10.70 1.73 -13.20
CA GLY A 38 -9.57 1.51 -12.30
C GLY A 38 -9.15 0.04 -12.19
N ASP A 39 -10.09 -0.91 -12.27
CA ASP A 39 -9.76 -2.35 -12.17
C ASP A 39 -8.98 -2.82 -13.40
N GLU A 40 -9.40 -2.42 -14.60
CA GLU A 40 -8.74 -2.72 -15.87
C GLU A 40 -7.36 -2.09 -15.95
N ILE A 41 -7.24 -0.82 -15.52
CA ILE A 41 -5.97 -0.08 -15.47
C ILE A 41 -5.00 -0.78 -14.50
N LEU A 42 -5.47 -1.13 -13.30
CA LEU A 42 -4.65 -1.81 -12.31
C LEU A 42 -4.19 -3.17 -12.82
N LYS A 43 -5.11 -3.99 -13.35
CA LYS A 43 -4.80 -5.31 -13.92
C LYS A 43 -3.73 -5.20 -15.01
N SER A 44 -3.91 -4.29 -15.96
CA SER A 44 -2.95 -4.05 -17.04
C SER A 44 -1.59 -3.61 -16.50
N SER A 45 -1.57 -2.77 -15.46
CA SER A 45 -0.32 -2.34 -14.82
C SER A 45 0.38 -3.46 -14.07
N MET A 46 -0.36 -4.34 -13.40
CA MET A 46 0.20 -5.50 -12.69
C MET A 46 0.79 -6.53 -13.66
N THR A 47 0.14 -6.78 -14.79
CA THR A 47 0.70 -7.63 -15.86
C THR A 47 2.03 -7.10 -16.36
N ARG A 48 2.08 -5.81 -16.76
CA ARG A 48 3.33 -5.18 -17.19
C ARG A 48 4.40 -5.22 -16.12
N LEU A 49 4.04 -4.99 -14.85
CA LEU A 49 4.99 -5.00 -13.74
C LEU A 49 5.70 -6.35 -13.64
N VAL A 50 4.97 -7.46 -13.73
CA VAL A 50 5.55 -8.81 -13.67
C VAL A 50 6.42 -9.12 -14.90
N GLU A 51 5.99 -8.69 -16.09
CA GLU A 51 6.73 -8.93 -17.34
C GLU A 51 8.03 -8.12 -17.44
N GLU A 52 8.05 -6.94 -16.85
CA GLU A 52 9.07 -5.93 -17.13
C GLU A 52 10.09 -5.72 -16.00
N ILE A 53 9.74 -6.03 -14.75
CA ILE A 53 10.61 -5.78 -13.61
C ILE A 53 11.45 -7.01 -13.32
N ASP A 54 12.77 -6.83 -13.33
CA ASP A 54 13.69 -7.79 -12.72
C ASP A 54 13.54 -7.72 -11.19
N VAL A 55 13.05 -8.80 -10.58
CA VAL A 55 12.82 -8.87 -9.12
C VAL A 55 14.08 -8.57 -8.31
N ARG A 56 15.29 -8.82 -8.85
CA ARG A 56 16.57 -8.49 -8.20
C ARG A 56 16.80 -6.99 -8.03
N LYS A 57 16.03 -6.17 -8.76
CA LYS A 57 16.04 -4.71 -8.62
C LYS A 57 15.01 -4.21 -7.61
N VAL A 58 14.17 -5.08 -7.05
CA VAL A 58 13.23 -4.72 -5.98
C VAL A 58 13.96 -4.91 -4.66
N PHE A 59 14.23 -3.81 -3.95
CA PHE A 59 14.99 -3.86 -2.70
C PHE A 59 14.08 -4.12 -1.49
N TYR A 60 12.88 -3.56 -1.52
CA TYR A 60 11.82 -3.87 -0.57
C TYR A 60 10.45 -3.52 -1.13
N ILE A 61 9.41 -4.09 -0.52
CA ILE A 61 8.03 -3.71 -0.80
C ILE A 61 7.40 -3.10 0.46
N GLN A 62 6.49 -2.16 0.26
CA GLN A 62 5.71 -1.54 1.32
C GLN A 62 4.24 -1.93 1.15
N ILE A 63 3.67 -2.57 2.17
CA ILE A 63 2.32 -3.12 2.14
C ILE A 63 1.45 -2.35 3.15
N VAL A 64 0.69 -1.40 2.63
CA VAL A 64 -0.27 -0.59 3.39
C VAL A 64 -1.49 -0.23 2.53
N ASP A 65 -2.57 0.12 3.21
CA ASP A 65 -3.86 0.51 2.63
C ASP A 65 -4.13 1.98 2.96
N ALA A 66 -5.32 2.49 2.65
CA ALA A 66 -5.74 3.82 3.05
C ALA A 66 -7.26 3.94 3.21
N GLU A 67 -7.66 4.97 3.95
CA GLU A 67 -9.06 5.30 4.23
C GLU A 67 -9.78 5.75 2.95
N ARG A 68 -11.00 5.26 2.74
CA ARG A 68 -11.93 5.87 1.78
C ARG A 68 -12.38 7.21 2.34
N MET A 69 -12.07 8.27 1.60
CA MET A 69 -12.39 9.63 1.99
C MET A 69 -13.90 9.88 1.96
N ASP A 70 -14.47 10.21 3.12
CA ASP A 70 -15.86 10.63 3.26
C ASP A 70 -15.97 11.77 4.31
N PRO A 71 -16.20 13.03 3.90
CA PRO A 71 -16.38 13.47 2.51
C PRO A 71 -15.09 13.35 1.68
N PRO A 72 -15.17 13.30 0.33
CA PRO A 72 -14.01 13.34 -0.54
C PRO A 72 -13.14 14.59 -0.29
N LEU A 73 -11.84 14.48 -0.56
CA LEU A 73 -10.92 15.61 -0.45
C LEU A 73 -11.29 16.70 -1.46
N SER A 74 -11.45 17.92 -0.94
CA SER A 74 -11.74 19.14 -1.68
C SER A 74 -10.99 20.31 -1.04
N LYS A 75 -11.11 21.50 -1.61
CA LYS A 75 -10.54 22.73 -1.01
C LYS A 75 -11.17 23.09 0.34
N ASP A 76 -12.39 22.63 0.57
CA ASP A 76 -13.14 22.87 1.81
C ASP A 76 -12.93 21.75 2.84
N HIS A 77 -12.19 20.69 2.48
CA HIS A 77 -11.93 19.58 3.39
C HIS A 77 -11.04 20.05 4.55
N PRO A 78 -11.29 19.62 5.80
CA PRO A 78 -10.49 20.02 6.97
C PRO A 78 -8.99 19.68 6.91
N TRP A 79 -8.58 18.86 5.95
CA TRP A 79 -7.18 18.44 5.74
C TRP A 79 -6.57 19.08 4.50
N HIS A 80 -7.28 20.00 3.85
CA HIS A 80 -6.77 20.75 2.71
C HIS A 80 -5.58 21.61 3.15
N VAL A 81 -4.54 21.61 2.32
CA VAL A 81 -3.36 22.45 2.51
C VAL A 81 -3.04 23.07 1.16
N ASP A 82 -2.99 24.41 1.11
CA ASP A 82 -2.71 25.13 -0.13
C ASP A 82 -1.37 24.71 -0.75
N GLY A 83 -1.40 24.47 -2.07
CA GLY A 83 -0.26 23.98 -2.83
C GLY A 83 0.00 22.47 -2.71
N GLN A 84 -0.73 21.73 -1.87
CA GLN A 84 -0.62 20.26 -1.79
C GLN A 84 -1.67 19.59 -2.68
N VAL A 85 -1.23 18.59 -3.45
CA VAL A 85 -2.16 17.75 -4.22
C VAL A 85 -2.95 16.83 -3.27
N PRO A 86 -4.24 16.53 -3.53
CA PRO A 86 -5.07 15.73 -2.63
C PRO A 86 -4.46 14.38 -2.24
N ARG A 87 -3.78 13.70 -3.18
CA ARG A 87 -3.07 12.43 -2.89
C ARG A 87 -1.97 12.60 -1.85
N MET A 88 -1.30 13.75 -1.77
CA MET A 88 -0.30 14.03 -0.75
C MET A 88 -0.95 14.21 0.63
N THR A 89 -2.05 14.96 0.70
CA THR A 89 -2.87 15.06 1.93
C THR A 89 -3.31 13.67 2.38
N TRP A 90 -3.86 12.87 1.47
CA TRP A 90 -4.32 11.52 1.76
C TRP A 90 -3.18 10.62 2.25
N SER A 91 -2.05 10.60 1.54
CA SER A 91 -0.88 9.79 1.87
C SER A 91 -0.28 10.11 3.24
N ARG A 92 -0.34 11.36 3.69
CA ARG A 92 0.24 11.78 4.98
C ARG A 92 -0.67 11.55 6.18
N ASN A 93 -1.98 11.42 5.95
CA ASN A 93 -2.97 11.49 7.01
C ASN A 93 -3.79 10.22 7.15
N ALA A 94 -3.99 9.47 6.08
CA ALA A 94 -5.07 8.50 5.98
C ALA A 94 -4.61 7.15 5.43
N ARG A 95 -3.34 6.76 5.62
CA ARG A 95 -2.96 5.37 5.41
C ARG A 95 -3.50 4.51 6.55
N THR A 96 -3.78 3.25 6.24
CA THR A 96 -4.22 2.21 7.17
C THR A 96 -3.41 0.94 6.93
N PHE A 97 -3.51 -0.04 7.83
CA PHE A 97 -3.03 -1.38 7.51
C PHE A 97 -4.09 -2.14 6.69
N LEU A 98 -3.67 -3.20 5.99
CA LEU A 98 -4.59 -4.02 5.21
C LEU A 98 -5.67 -4.60 6.12
N TYR A 99 -6.86 -4.74 5.55
CA TYR A 99 -8.02 -5.35 6.20
C TYR A 99 -8.61 -4.56 7.38
N GLU A 100 -8.16 -3.34 7.63
CA GLU A 100 -8.77 -2.43 8.61
C GLU A 100 -10.02 -1.75 8.02
N GLY A 101 -11.00 -2.54 7.58
CA GLY A 101 -12.24 -2.04 6.96
C GLY A 101 -13.05 -1.15 7.91
N GLU A 102 -12.97 -1.40 9.22
CA GLU A 102 -13.53 -0.55 10.28
C GLU A 102 -12.85 0.82 10.40
N ARG A 103 -11.65 0.95 9.81
CA ARG A 103 -10.91 2.21 9.69
C ARG A 103 -10.94 2.75 8.26
N GLY A 104 -11.81 2.20 7.40
CA GLY A 104 -12.00 2.68 6.04
C GLY A 104 -11.00 2.15 5.01
N ALA A 105 -10.17 1.15 5.34
CA ALA A 105 -9.30 0.48 4.36
C ALA A 105 -10.13 -0.04 3.18
N TYR A 106 -9.75 0.28 1.94
CA TYR A 106 -10.55 -0.04 0.76
C TYR A 106 -9.75 -0.28 -0.53
N LEU A 107 -8.44 -0.08 -0.52
CA LEU A 107 -7.63 -0.25 -1.72
C LEU A 107 -7.52 -1.74 -2.09
N PRO A 108 -7.25 -2.06 -3.37
CA PRO A 108 -7.03 -3.44 -3.83
C PRO A 108 -5.64 -3.95 -3.44
N VAL A 109 -5.25 -3.79 -2.17
CA VAL A 109 -3.88 -4.03 -1.72
C VAL A 109 -3.53 -5.52 -1.75
N GLU A 110 -4.47 -6.39 -1.38
CA GLU A 110 -4.22 -7.84 -1.38
C GLU A 110 -3.86 -8.34 -2.79
N SER A 111 -4.51 -7.86 -3.84
CA SER A 111 -4.21 -8.27 -5.23
C SER A 111 -2.87 -7.71 -5.72
N ILE A 112 -2.52 -6.48 -5.32
CA ILE A 112 -1.19 -5.89 -5.59
C ILE A 112 -0.13 -6.71 -4.85
N ALA A 113 -0.30 -6.96 -3.55
CA ALA A 113 0.63 -7.74 -2.75
C ALA A 113 0.83 -9.16 -3.30
N ALA A 114 -0.25 -9.84 -3.70
CA ALA A 114 -0.18 -11.14 -4.37
C ALA A 114 0.62 -11.08 -5.68
N THR A 115 0.46 -10.01 -6.47
CA THR A 115 1.25 -9.80 -7.69
C THR A 115 2.73 -9.64 -7.35
N LEU A 116 3.06 -8.80 -6.36
CA LEU A 116 4.46 -8.56 -5.98
C LEU A 116 5.13 -9.80 -5.39
N ILE A 117 4.45 -10.51 -4.49
CA ILE A 117 5.03 -11.65 -3.78
C ILE A 117 4.98 -12.90 -4.65
N SER A 118 3.80 -13.29 -5.12
CA SER A 118 3.59 -14.59 -5.79
C SER A 118 3.90 -14.56 -7.28
N SER A 119 3.51 -13.50 -8.00
CA SER A 119 3.68 -13.46 -9.47
C SER A 119 5.03 -12.92 -9.90
N LEU A 120 5.51 -11.85 -9.28
CA LEU A 120 6.86 -11.32 -9.51
C LEU A 120 7.93 -12.16 -8.78
N GLY A 121 7.54 -12.92 -7.75
CA GLY A 121 8.45 -13.80 -7.00
C GLY A 121 9.32 -13.05 -5.99
N TYR A 122 8.81 -11.98 -5.38
CA TYR A 122 9.55 -11.21 -4.39
C TYR A 122 9.59 -11.92 -3.03
N GLU A 123 10.79 -12.15 -2.50
CA GLU A 123 11.03 -12.89 -1.25
C GLU A 123 11.78 -12.07 -0.17
N GLY A 124 12.05 -10.79 -0.43
CA GLY A 124 12.84 -9.95 0.49
C GLY A 124 12.01 -9.28 1.59
N PHE A 125 12.55 -8.22 2.19
CA PHE A 125 11.89 -7.45 3.24
C PHE A 125 10.54 -6.84 2.80
N VAL A 126 9.56 -6.97 3.69
CA VAL A 126 8.27 -6.29 3.64
C VAL A 126 8.21 -5.26 4.75
N SER A 127 7.95 -4.00 4.37
CA SER A 127 7.75 -2.89 5.30
C SER A 127 6.29 -2.50 5.37
N MET A 128 5.87 -1.97 6.52
CA MET A 128 4.50 -1.54 6.78
C MET A 128 4.50 -0.03 7.03
N GLU A 129 4.66 0.75 5.95
CA GLU A 129 4.85 2.20 6.03
C GLU A 129 3.54 2.95 6.27
N LEU A 130 3.22 3.16 7.55
CA LEU A 130 2.05 3.90 7.95
C LEU A 130 2.33 5.40 8.07
N PHE A 131 1.52 6.20 7.38
CA PHE A 131 1.37 7.63 7.60
C PHE A 131 -0.09 7.93 7.90
N SER A 132 -0.39 8.09 9.18
CA SER A 132 -1.75 8.30 9.67
C SER A 132 -1.78 9.39 10.72
N ARG A 133 -2.88 10.15 10.77
CA ARG A 133 -3.17 11.09 11.87
C ARG A 133 -3.12 10.40 13.24
N SER A 134 -3.45 9.11 13.28
CA SER A 134 -3.41 8.31 14.52
C SER A 134 -2.01 8.19 15.15
N LEU A 135 -0.95 8.49 14.38
CA LEU A 135 0.42 8.57 14.91
C LEU A 135 0.68 9.81 15.77
N ALA A 136 -0.17 10.84 15.66
CA ALA A 136 -0.07 12.08 16.43
C ALA A 136 -0.98 12.10 17.66
N GLU A 137 -1.70 11.01 17.95
CA GLU A 137 -2.51 10.89 19.15
C GLU A 137 -1.62 10.93 20.40
N ALA A 138 -2.09 11.62 21.45
CA ALA A 138 -1.29 11.82 22.67
C ALA A 138 -1.17 10.57 23.56
N SER A 139 -1.95 9.52 23.28
CA SER A 139 -1.94 8.31 24.09
C SER A 139 -0.57 7.62 24.04
N PRO A 140 -0.01 7.22 25.19
CA PRO A 140 1.25 6.46 25.22
C PRO A 140 1.12 5.07 24.58
N ASP A 141 -0.10 4.56 24.39
CA ASP A 141 -0.36 3.24 23.82
C ASP A 141 -0.25 3.21 22.29
N VAL A 142 -0.16 4.38 21.63
CA VAL A 142 -0.10 4.52 20.17
C VAL A 142 0.91 3.56 19.52
N PRO A 143 2.18 3.47 19.95
CA PRO A 143 3.13 2.55 19.34
C PRO A 143 2.72 1.08 19.49
N GLN A 144 2.24 0.68 20.67
CA GLN A 144 1.84 -0.70 20.95
C GLN A 144 0.60 -1.10 20.15
N ASP A 145 -0.37 -0.19 20.04
CA ASP A 145 -1.59 -0.42 19.28
C ASP A 145 -1.32 -0.55 17.79
N HIS A 146 -0.45 0.30 17.23
CA HIS A 146 -0.03 0.19 15.85
C HIS A 146 0.76 -1.11 15.60
N ALA A 147 1.66 -1.50 16.50
CA ALA A 147 2.37 -2.77 16.43
C ALA A 147 1.41 -3.98 16.45
N ARG A 148 0.37 -3.94 17.30
CA ARG A 148 -0.65 -4.99 17.33
C ARG A 148 -1.46 -5.04 16.05
N ARG A 149 -1.88 -3.87 15.53
CA ARG A 149 -2.67 -3.73 14.30
C ARG A 149 -1.91 -4.22 13.08
N VAL A 150 -0.65 -3.82 12.91
CA VAL A 150 0.18 -4.25 11.79
C VAL A 150 0.44 -5.75 11.82
N MET A 151 0.70 -6.33 13.00
CA MET A 151 0.91 -7.77 13.12
C MET A 151 -0.35 -8.58 12.83
N LYS A 152 -1.53 -8.08 13.25
CA LYS A 152 -2.82 -8.68 12.88
C LYS A 152 -3.02 -8.65 11.36
N SER A 153 -2.71 -7.53 10.72
CA SER A 153 -2.81 -7.34 9.28
C SER A 153 -1.87 -8.30 8.53
N TRP A 154 -0.59 -8.36 8.92
CA TRP A 154 0.41 -9.24 8.33
C TRP A 154 0.04 -10.72 8.43
N ARG A 155 -0.31 -11.20 9.62
CA ARG A 155 -0.72 -12.60 9.82
C ARG A 155 -1.91 -13.00 8.93
N ARG A 156 -2.85 -12.08 8.76
CA ARG A 156 -3.99 -12.31 7.86
C ARG A 156 -3.53 -12.39 6.40
N LEU A 157 -2.60 -11.53 5.97
CA LEU A 157 -2.04 -11.59 4.63
C LEU A 157 -1.27 -12.90 4.40
N GLU A 158 -0.44 -13.32 5.35
CA GLU A 158 0.27 -14.61 5.30
C GLU A 158 -0.70 -15.77 5.09
N GLN A 159 -1.80 -15.81 5.85
CA GLN A 159 -2.84 -16.83 5.68
C GLN A 159 -3.51 -16.76 4.30
N ARG A 160 -3.87 -15.55 3.85
CA ARG A 160 -4.56 -15.32 2.57
C ARG A 160 -3.71 -15.71 1.37
N LEU A 161 -2.41 -15.45 1.44
CA LEU A 161 -1.44 -15.72 0.38
C LEU A 161 -0.64 -17.01 0.60
N GLN A 162 -0.96 -17.77 1.66
CA GLN A 162 -0.29 -19.04 1.98
C GLN A 162 1.23 -18.89 2.15
N LEU A 163 1.67 -17.78 2.73
CA LEU A 163 3.09 -17.52 3.00
C LEU A 163 3.55 -18.29 4.23
N ASN A 164 4.85 -18.59 4.31
CA ASN A 164 5.52 -19.11 5.50
C ASN A 164 4.94 -20.43 6.07
N GLN A 165 4.24 -21.23 5.25
CA GLN A 165 3.61 -22.48 5.71
C GLN A 165 4.60 -23.53 6.26
N GLN A 166 5.87 -23.49 5.87
CA GLN A 166 6.89 -24.41 6.38
C GLN A 166 7.37 -24.05 7.79
N LEU A 167 7.22 -22.79 8.23
CA LEU A 167 7.66 -22.34 9.57
C LEU A 167 6.63 -22.65 10.67
N GLN A 168 5.36 -22.91 10.31
CA GLN A 168 4.28 -23.21 11.26
C GLN A 168 4.13 -24.71 11.58
N ALA A 169 4.93 -25.58 10.96
CA ALA A 169 4.91 -27.02 11.20
C ALA A 169 5.96 -27.47 12.24
N GLU A 170 6.81 -26.57 12.73
CA GLU A 170 7.92 -26.87 13.65
C GLU A 170 7.77 -26.24 15.05
N ASP A 171 6.65 -25.55 15.33
CA ASP A 171 6.26 -25.04 16.66
C ASP A 171 5.03 -25.79 17.20
#